data_AF-A0A975YPT0-F1
#
_entry.id   AF-A0A975YPT0-F1
#
_cell.length_a   1.000
_cell.length_b   1.000
_cell.length_c   1.000
_cell.angle_alpha   90.00
_cell.angle_beta   90.00
_cell.angle_gamma   90.00
#
_symmetry.space_group_name_H-M   'P 1'
#
loop_
_entity.id
_entity.type
_entity.pdbx_description
1 polymer ?
#
loop_
_entity_poly.entity_id
_entity_poly.type
_entity_poly.pdbx_seq_one_letter_code
_entity_poly.pdbx_strand_id
1 'polypeptide(L)'
;MKLGISFQSLMQAIDLMEPEEKGQFHLELTEKIIEKLDLELAEGKDVELKDVDVDSGLLSYKGRQVLLYIKDHGSAVQSAVHSPETGNRFHVADCTKLKSMRAEGRFERYVVINDTSGDFPISGSSYFGGHLEEGIAKLKICKFCLGQLNYKGYSTGASRTEVFDQFDMEEFFATYSSFFPHMPSRKAEAAKTNYTSDWAKISSHYRVEKNFECEQCKVNLRTHRSLLHVHHINGVKSDNKPSNLKALCIDCHSKQPMHQHMLVSHSERQLINQLRKEQGILDNLGEWKELFDYADPGVHGILHACRKATLKLPEVNFYVEDSLGDIAAKIELAWPKHRFGIAISPNDIEDANNVGWQVVSISDFLENYKSQASNLRY
;
A
#
# COMPACT_ATOMS: atom_id res chain seq x y z
N MET A 1 -23.42 0.62 -13.17
CA MET A 1 -24.07 0.31 -11.88
C MET A 1 -24.66 1.62 -11.36
N LYS A 2 -25.98 1.70 -11.09
CA LYS A 2 -26.56 2.89 -10.46
C LYS A 2 -26.30 2.81 -8.96
N LEU A 3 -25.50 3.71 -8.42
CA LEU A 3 -25.32 3.84 -6.97
C LEU A 3 -26.59 4.50 -6.40
N GLY A 4 -27.31 3.78 -5.54
CA GLY A 4 -28.40 4.33 -4.75
C GLY A 4 -27.83 4.90 -3.47
N ILE A 5 -27.48 6.18 -3.46
CA ILE A 5 -26.98 6.88 -2.27
C ILE A 5 -28.17 7.56 -1.59
N SER A 6 -28.41 7.27 -0.31
CA SER A 6 -29.45 7.90 0.51
C SER A 6 -28.79 8.73 1.61
N PHE A 7 -29.18 10.00 1.71
CA PHE A 7 -28.73 10.93 2.76
C PHE A 7 -29.76 11.11 3.87
N GLN A 8 -30.74 10.20 3.97
CA GLN A 8 -31.86 10.36 4.90
C GLN A 8 -31.41 10.50 6.37
N SER A 9 -30.41 9.72 6.80
CA SER A 9 -29.86 9.81 8.16
C SER A 9 -29.12 11.12 8.41
N LEU A 10 -28.39 11.64 7.42
CA LEU A 10 -27.73 12.95 7.51
C LEU A 10 -28.76 14.08 7.60
N MET A 11 -29.82 14.03 6.78
CA MET A 11 -30.90 15.00 6.81
C MET A 11 -31.65 14.98 8.14
N GLN A 12 -31.90 13.79 8.70
CA GLN A 12 -32.48 13.66 10.05
C GLN A 12 -31.59 14.27 11.13
N ALA A 13 -30.26 14.10 11.05
CA ALA A 13 -29.34 14.72 12.00
C ALA A 13 -29.30 16.25 11.87
N ILE A 14 -29.33 16.79 10.65
CA ILE A 14 -29.43 18.24 10.40
C ILE A 14 -30.73 18.81 10.96
N ASP A 15 -31.85 18.10 10.79
CA ASP A 15 -33.14 18.54 11.32
C ASP A 15 -33.18 18.48 12.86
N LEU A 16 -32.46 17.54 13.49
CA LEU A 16 -32.31 17.46 14.94
C LEU A 16 -31.44 18.59 15.53
N MET A 17 -30.42 19.03 14.78
CA MET A 17 -29.48 20.06 15.24
C MET A 17 -29.99 21.50 15.06
N GLU A 18 -31.04 21.71 14.26
CA GLU A 18 -31.65 23.02 13.97
C GLU A 18 -30.65 24.16 13.72
N PRO A 19 -29.70 24.02 12.77
CA PRO A 19 -28.71 25.06 12.53
C PRO A 19 -29.34 26.33 11.95
N GLU A 20 -28.78 27.49 12.29
CA GLU A 20 -29.22 28.80 11.78
C GLU A 20 -29.16 28.89 10.24
N GLU A 21 -28.23 28.16 9.62
CA GLU A 21 -28.14 28.02 8.17
C GLU A 21 -27.90 26.56 7.79
N LYS A 22 -28.80 25.99 6.96
CA LYS A 22 -28.65 24.63 6.44
C LYS A 22 -27.71 24.64 5.23
N GLY A 23 -26.61 23.89 5.30
CA GLY A 23 -25.72 23.70 4.15
C GLY A 23 -26.43 23.05 2.96
N GLN A 24 -26.19 23.53 1.75
CA GLN A 24 -26.66 22.89 0.51
C GLN A 24 -25.58 21.98 -0.06
N PHE A 25 -25.90 20.71 -0.25
CA PHE A 25 -25.00 19.74 -0.86
C PHE A 25 -25.38 19.53 -2.32
N HIS A 26 -24.46 19.84 -3.23
CA HIS A 26 -24.59 19.51 -4.64
C HIS A 26 -23.69 18.31 -4.97
N LEU A 27 -24.32 17.22 -5.39
CA LEU A 27 -23.60 16.07 -5.93
C LEU A 27 -23.28 16.34 -7.40
N GLU A 28 -22.05 16.74 -7.68
CA GLU A 28 -21.54 16.77 -9.05
C GLU A 28 -20.94 15.43 -9.43
N LEU A 29 -21.45 14.85 -10.51
CA LEU A 29 -20.89 13.63 -11.09
C LEU A 29 -19.84 14.02 -12.11
N THR A 30 -18.56 13.93 -11.74
CA THR A 30 -17.45 14.14 -12.68
C THR A 30 -16.99 12.79 -13.21
N GLU A 31 -17.28 12.49 -14.47
CA GLU A 31 -16.70 11.32 -15.15
C GLU A 31 -15.18 11.53 -15.33
N LYS A 32 -14.37 10.87 -14.49
CA LYS A 32 -12.93 10.73 -14.75
C LYS A 32 -12.71 9.47 -15.55
N ILE A 33 -12.20 9.60 -16.78
CA ILE A 33 -11.77 8.46 -17.61
C ILE A 33 -10.46 7.92 -17.01
N ILE A 34 -10.61 7.04 -16.02
CA ILE A 34 -9.53 6.39 -15.27
C ILE A 34 -8.58 5.65 -16.21
N GLU A 35 -9.11 4.92 -17.19
CA GLU A 35 -8.33 4.07 -18.12
C GLU A 35 -7.33 4.87 -18.97
N LYS A 36 -7.70 6.08 -19.42
CA LYS A 36 -6.81 6.91 -20.23
C LYS A 36 -5.59 7.36 -19.43
N LEU A 37 -5.79 7.74 -18.17
CA LEU A 37 -4.69 8.15 -17.31
C LEU A 37 -3.75 6.98 -17.00
N ASP A 38 -4.30 5.78 -16.78
CA ASP A 38 -3.49 4.59 -16.54
C ASP A 38 -2.64 4.21 -17.76
N LEU A 39 -3.17 4.33 -18.97
CA LEU A 39 -2.41 4.12 -20.21
C LEU A 39 -1.29 5.16 -20.38
N GLU A 40 -1.59 6.45 -20.19
CA GLU A 40 -0.58 7.51 -20.29
C GLU A 40 0.54 7.35 -19.25
N LEU A 41 0.19 6.99 -18.01
CA LEU A 41 1.17 6.74 -16.96
C LEU A 41 1.99 5.46 -17.21
N ALA A 42 1.44 4.46 -17.89
CA ALA A 42 2.16 3.23 -18.21
C ALA A 42 3.20 3.43 -19.31
N GLU A 43 2.96 4.35 -20.25
CA GLU A 43 3.92 4.71 -21.32
C GLU A 43 4.99 5.71 -20.87
N GLY A 44 4.85 6.25 -19.65
CA GLY A 44 5.67 7.33 -19.12
C GLY A 44 5.08 8.67 -19.54
N LYS A 45 4.48 9.37 -18.57
CA LYS A 45 3.86 10.68 -18.78
C LYS A 45 4.76 11.77 -18.22
N ASP A 46 5.05 12.77 -19.05
CA ASP A 46 5.61 14.03 -18.56
C ASP A 46 4.52 14.75 -17.77
N VAL A 47 4.63 14.66 -16.44
CA VAL A 47 3.74 15.31 -15.48
C VAL A 47 4.56 16.40 -14.80
N GLU A 48 3.96 17.57 -14.58
CA GLU A 48 4.58 18.61 -13.77
C GLU A 48 4.82 18.05 -12.37
N LEU A 49 6.08 17.95 -11.95
CA LEU A 49 6.44 17.22 -10.74
C LEU A 49 5.93 17.86 -9.44
N LYS A 50 5.45 19.11 -9.50
CA LYS A 50 4.72 19.75 -8.41
C LYS A 50 3.36 19.10 -8.13
N ASP A 51 2.81 18.36 -9.09
CA ASP A 51 1.54 17.66 -8.96
C ASP A 51 1.72 16.24 -8.38
N VAL A 52 2.96 15.81 -8.15
CA VAL A 52 3.27 14.55 -7.46
C VAL A 52 3.19 14.78 -5.96
N ASP A 53 2.27 14.07 -5.33
CA ASP A 53 2.03 14.08 -3.89
C ASP A 53 3.02 13.13 -3.19
N VAL A 54 3.49 13.57 -2.03
CA VAL A 54 4.52 12.92 -1.21
C VAL A 54 4.09 12.73 0.26
N ASP A 55 2.87 13.13 0.62
CA ASP A 55 2.42 13.26 2.02
C ASP A 55 2.39 11.92 2.76
N SER A 56 2.08 10.83 2.04
CA SER A 56 2.10 9.46 2.60
C SER A 56 3.50 8.88 2.80
N GLY A 57 4.56 9.60 2.39
CA GLY A 57 5.92 9.10 2.28
C GLY A 57 6.22 8.33 0.99
N LEU A 58 5.19 7.96 0.23
CA LEU A 58 5.30 7.35 -1.10
C LEU A 58 4.93 8.38 -2.17
N LEU A 59 5.46 8.18 -3.38
CA LEU A 59 5.14 9.03 -4.52
C LEU A 59 3.76 8.66 -5.08
N SER A 60 2.87 9.64 -5.15
CA SER A 60 1.52 9.47 -5.68
C SER A 60 1.18 10.52 -6.74
N TYR A 61 0.34 10.14 -7.70
CA TYR A 61 -0.26 11.09 -8.65
C TYR A 61 -1.73 10.75 -8.84
N LYS A 62 -2.62 11.71 -8.52
CA LYS A 62 -4.09 11.54 -8.63
C LYS A 62 -4.58 10.23 -7.99
N GLY A 63 -4.09 9.93 -6.79
CA GLY A 63 -4.48 8.75 -6.01
C GLY A 63 -3.92 7.42 -6.54
N ARG A 64 -2.91 7.44 -7.41
CA ARG A 64 -2.19 6.24 -7.89
C ARG A 64 -0.77 6.26 -7.37
N GLN A 65 -0.24 5.08 -7.08
CA GLN A 65 1.19 4.92 -6.86
C GLN A 65 1.95 5.18 -8.16
N VAL A 66 2.99 6.02 -8.08
CA VAL A 66 3.86 6.31 -9.22
C VAL A 66 5.33 6.16 -8.86
N LEU A 67 6.15 6.03 -9.90
CA LEU A 67 7.60 5.97 -9.83
C LEU A 67 8.18 7.19 -10.53
N LEU A 68 9.32 7.67 -10.03
CA LEU A 68 10.11 8.70 -10.69
C LEU A 68 11.44 8.12 -11.16
N TYR A 69 11.81 8.38 -12.40
CA TYR A 69 13.13 8.03 -12.93
C TYR A 69 13.59 9.07 -13.96
N ILE A 70 14.89 9.10 -14.26
CA ILE A 70 15.44 9.98 -15.30
C ILE A 70 15.52 9.18 -16.59
N LYS A 71 14.72 9.55 -17.60
CA LYS A 71 14.70 8.90 -18.93
C LYS A 71 16.04 9.03 -19.65
N ASP A 72 16.66 10.21 -19.58
CA ASP A 72 17.96 10.49 -20.18
C ASP A 72 19.14 9.83 -19.41
N HIS A 73 19.77 8.86 -20.06
CA HIS A 73 20.94 8.13 -19.62
C HIS A 73 22.23 8.57 -20.31
N GLY A 74 22.18 9.59 -21.18
CA GLY A 74 23.34 10.10 -21.91
C GLY A 74 24.11 8.98 -22.60
N SER A 75 25.42 8.94 -22.36
CA SER A 75 26.31 7.92 -22.95
C SER A 75 26.16 6.51 -22.37
N ALA A 76 25.44 6.36 -21.24
CA ALA A 76 25.24 5.08 -20.58
C ALA A 76 23.99 4.34 -21.08
N VAL A 77 23.26 4.87 -22.07
CA VAL A 77 22.02 4.28 -22.59
C VAL A 77 22.21 2.82 -23.04
N GLN A 78 23.24 2.53 -23.85
CA GLN A 78 23.52 1.16 -24.29
C GLN A 78 23.87 0.22 -23.15
N SER A 79 24.71 0.66 -22.21
CA SER A 79 25.06 -0.18 -21.05
C SER A 79 23.84 -0.42 -20.17
N ALA A 80 22.99 0.59 -19.97
CA ALA A 80 21.80 0.50 -19.12
C ALA A 80 20.75 -0.48 -19.65
N VAL A 81 20.59 -0.58 -20.98
CA VAL A 81 19.72 -1.59 -21.61
C VAL A 81 20.17 -3.02 -21.25
N HIS A 82 21.48 -3.27 -21.22
CA HIS A 82 22.03 -4.61 -20.98
C HIS A 82 22.30 -4.92 -19.50
N SER A 83 22.56 -3.89 -18.70
CA SER A 83 23.06 -4.00 -17.33
C SER A 83 22.36 -3.00 -16.41
N PRO A 84 21.38 -3.47 -15.61
CA PRO A 84 20.61 -2.66 -14.65
C PRO A 84 21.45 -1.76 -13.74
N GLU A 85 22.65 -2.24 -13.35
CA GLU A 85 23.54 -1.54 -12.43
C GLU A 85 24.17 -0.27 -13.02
N THR A 86 24.20 -0.15 -14.35
CA THR A 86 24.77 1.00 -15.05
C THR A 86 23.73 2.08 -15.36
N GLY A 87 22.45 1.76 -15.18
CA GLY A 87 21.34 2.68 -15.36
C GLY A 87 21.16 3.65 -14.18
N ASN A 88 20.41 4.72 -14.43
CA ASN A 88 19.87 5.54 -13.37
C ASN A 88 18.92 4.71 -12.48
N ARG A 89 18.70 5.16 -11.26
CA ARG A 89 17.80 4.48 -10.33
C ARG A 89 16.41 5.08 -10.40
N PHE A 90 15.39 4.26 -10.20
CA PHE A 90 14.02 4.74 -10.01
C PHE A 90 13.72 4.99 -8.53
N HIS A 91 12.73 5.82 -8.26
CA HIS A 91 12.34 6.28 -6.94
C HIS A 91 10.87 5.99 -6.69
N VAL A 92 10.55 5.63 -5.44
CA VAL A 92 9.21 5.25 -4.96
C VAL A 92 8.72 6.12 -3.80
N ALA A 93 9.61 6.95 -3.25
CA ALA A 93 9.40 7.79 -2.07
C ALA A 93 10.20 9.09 -2.23
N ASP A 94 9.76 10.17 -1.57
CA ASP A 94 10.48 11.46 -1.56
C ASP A 94 11.76 11.40 -0.70
N CYS A 95 12.76 10.74 -1.25
CA CYS A 95 14.00 10.45 -0.53
C CYS A 95 14.99 11.60 -0.57
N THR A 96 16.01 11.50 0.28
CA THR A 96 17.07 12.50 0.38
C THR A 96 17.70 12.86 -0.97
N LYS A 97 17.77 11.90 -1.91
CA LYS A 97 18.26 12.18 -3.27
C LYS A 97 17.28 13.02 -4.10
N LEU A 98 15.97 12.78 -4.01
CA LEU A 98 14.97 13.64 -4.68
C LEU A 98 14.96 15.04 -4.06
N LYS A 99 15.01 15.13 -2.73
CA LYS A 99 15.13 16.40 -1.99
C LYS A 99 16.36 17.20 -2.44
N SER A 100 17.53 16.58 -2.60
CA SER A 100 18.75 17.24 -3.15
C SER A 100 18.57 17.67 -4.60
N MET A 101 18.02 16.80 -5.47
CA MET A 101 17.78 17.16 -6.87
C MET A 101 16.81 18.34 -7.02
N ARG A 102 15.83 18.47 -6.10
CA ARG A 102 14.92 19.62 -6.01
C ARG A 102 15.65 20.88 -5.57
N ALA A 103 16.45 20.82 -4.51
CA ALA A 103 17.25 21.95 -4.04
C ALA A 103 18.26 22.45 -5.09
N GLU A 104 18.80 21.55 -5.92
CA GLU A 104 19.74 21.86 -7.01
C GLU A 104 19.06 22.36 -8.29
N GLY A 105 17.72 22.46 -8.33
CA GLY A 105 16.98 22.87 -9.53
C GLY A 105 17.01 21.85 -10.68
N ARG A 106 17.27 20.57 -10.38
CA ARG A 106 17.40 19.47 -11.35
C ARG A 106 16.23 18.49 -11.31
N PHE A 107 15.18 18.81 -10.58
CA PHE A 107 14.03 17.93 -10.38
C PHE A 107 13.23 17.72 -11.66
N GLU A 108 13.09 18.74 -12.51
CA GLU A 108 12.37 18.67 -13.81
C GLU A 108 12.90 17.62 -14.81
N ARG A 109 13.98 16.91 -14.48
CA ARG A 109 14.52 15.80 -15.27
C ARG A 109 13.81 14.46 -15.02
N TYR A 110 12.97 14.37 -13.99
CA TYR A 110 12.28 13.13 -13.65
C TYR A 110 10.99 12.97 -14.46
N VAL A 111 10.72 11.74 -14.88
CA VAL A 111 9.50 11.33 -15.58
C VAL A 111 8.67 10.45 -14.64
N VAL A 112 7.35 10.60 -14.71
CA VAL A 112 6.38 9.84 -13.91
C VAL A 112 5.93 8.62 -14.70
N ILE A 113 5.97 7.44 -14.06
CA ILE A 113 5.46 6.20 -14.63
C ILE A 113 4.73 5.38 -13.55
N ASN A 114 3.70 4.61 -13.91
CA ASN A 114 3.03 3.68 -12.97
C ASN A 114 3.14 2.21 -13.40
N ASP A 115 4.04 1.90 -14.34
CA ASP A 115 4.24 0.55 -14.84
C ASP A 115 4.90 -0.34 -13.78
N THR A 116 4.24 -1.45 -13.45
CA THR A 116 4.72 -2.46 -12.49
C THR A 116 5.57 -3.55 -13.14
N SER A 117 5.73 -3.55 -14.47
CA SER A 117 6.51 -4.54 -15.22
C SER A 117 8.02 -4.44 -14.98
N GLY A 118 8.48 -3.27 -14.51
CA GLY A 118 9.89 -2.94 -14.36
C GLY A 118 10.61 -2.59 -15.67
N ASP A 119 9.88 -2.45 -16.79
CA ASP A 119 10.41 -1.95 -18.05
C ASP A 119 10.37 -0.42 -18.09
N PHE A 120 11.54 0.21 -18.16
CA PHE A 120 11.66 1.66 -18.22
C PHE A 120 12.10 2.10 -19.61
N PRO A 121 11.30 2.92 -20.33
CA PRO A 121 11.76 3.53 -21.56
C PRO A 121 12.85 4.56 -21.23
N ILE A 122 14.03 4.38 -21.81
CA ILE A 122 15.19 5.24 -21.62
C ILE A 122 15.68 5.79 -22.94
N SER A 123 16.33 6.94 -22.90
CA SER A 123 16.96 7.55 -24.06
C SER A 123 18.36 8.04 -23.72
N GLY A 124 19.19 8.28 -24.72
CA GLY A 124 20.51 8.89 -24.53
C GLY A 124 21.20 9.17 -25.84
N SER A 125 22.44 9.65 -25.77
CA SER A 125 23.25 9.95 -26.95
C SER A 125 24.63 9.34 -26.79
N SER A 126 25.05 8.58 -27.80
CA SER A 126 26.39 8.01 -27.87
C SER A 126 27.44 9.13 -28.02
N TYR A 127 28.57 9.00 -27.31
CA TYR A 127 29.69 9.96 -27.33
C TYR A 127 30.24 10.22 -28.73
N PHE A 128 30.03 9.30 -29.68
CA PHE A 128 30.69 9.31 -30.99
C PHE A 128 29.76 9.62 -32.18
N GLY A 129 28.44 9.78 -31.97
CA GLY A 129 27.49 9.83 -33.09
C GLY A 129 26.46 10.94 -33.08
N GLY A 130 26.17 11.60 -31.95
CA GLY A 130 25.09 12.59 -31.86
C GLY A 130 23.68 12.04 -32.18
N HIS A 131 23.55 10.73 -32.45
CA HIS A 131 22.28 10.06 -32.68
C HIS A 131 21.60 9.77 -31.34
N LEU A 132 20.32 10.12 -31.26
CA LEU A 132 19.45 9.74 -30.15
C LEU A 132 19.22 8.23 -30.22
N GLU A 133 19.52 7.56 -29.13
CA GLU A 133 19.26 6.14 -28.94
C GLU A 133 18.15 5.99 -27.91
N GLU A 134 17.19 5.10 -28.20
CA GLU A 134 16.10 4.75 -27.29
C GLU A 134 16.15 3.25 -27.00
N GLY A 135 15.70 2.87 -25.82
CA GLY A 135 15.66 1.47 -25.42
C GLY A 135 14.79 1.25 -24.18
N ILE A 136 14.63 -0.02 -23.82
CA ILE A 136 13.95 -0.42 -22.59
C ILE A 136 15.02 -0.99 -21.66
N ALA A 137 15.09 -0.47 -20.44
CA ALA A 137 16.02 -0.94 -19.42
C ALA A 137 15.28 -1.41 -18.16
N LYS A 138 15.81 -2.45 -17.51
CA LYS A 138 15.42 -2.84 -16.15
C LYS A 138 16.23 -2.01 -15.17
N LEU A 139 15.66 -0.95 -14.61
CA LEU A 139 16.37 -0.08 -13.67
C LEU A 139 16.34 -0.66 -12.25
N LYS A 140 17.34 -0.33 -11.42
CA LYS A 140 17.35 -0.69 -9.99
C LYS A 140 16.72 0.39 -9.13
N ILE A 141 16.13 0.00 -8.00
CA ILE A 141 15.54 0.94 -7.05
C ILE A 141 16.61 1.85 -6.40
N CYS A 142 16.21 3.05 -6.02
CA CYS A 142 17.00 3.94 -5.20
C CYS A 142 17.16 3.42 -3.77
N LYS A 143 18.42 3.19 -3.34
CA LYS A 143 18.75 2.73 -1.97
C LYS A 143 18.27 3.69 -0.88
N PHE A 144 18.15 4.99 -1.19
CA PHE A 144 17.62 5.98 -0.24
C PHE A 144 16.12 5.83 -0.05
N CYS A 145 15.35 5.46 -1.09
CA CYS A 145 13.92 5.17 -0.94
C CYS A 145 13.70 3.93 -0.06
N LEU A 146 14.46 2.85 -0.29
CA LEU A 146 14.42 1.66 0.59
C LEU A 146 14.73 2.02 2.05
N GLY A 147 15.71 2.92 2.25
CA GLY A 147 16.10 3.39 3.57
C GLY A 147 15.02 4.18 4.28
N GLN A 148 14.39 5.13 3.58
CA GLN A 148 13.35 6.00 4.12
C GLN A 148 12.09 5.22 4.51
N LEU A 149 11.65 4.29 3.66
CA LEU A 149 10.49 3.43 3.93
C LEU A 149 10.80 2.31 4.92
N ASN A 150 12.08 2.11 5.25
CA ASN A 150 12.58 0.95 5.97
C ASN A 150 12.02 -0.37 5.40
N TYR A 151 11.91 -0.47 4.08
CA TYR A 151 11.25 -1.58 3.38
C TYR A 151 11.90 -2.91 3.76
N LYS A 152 11.11 -3.88 4.23
CA LYS A 152 11.59 -5.17 4.77
C LYS A 152 12.71 -5.02 5.83
N GLY A 153 12.70 -3.91 6.56
CA GLY A 153 13.72 -3.58 7.55
C GLY A 153 15.05 -3.14 6.92
N TYR A 154 15.07 -2.55 5.73
CA TYR A 154 16.31 -2.14 5.05
C TYR A 154 17.27 -1.31 5.93
N SER A 155 16.75 -0.46 6.81
CA SER A 155 17.56 0.39 7.69
C SER A 155 17.79 -0.23 9.08
N THR A 156 17.00 -1.22 9.50
CA THR A 156 17.01 -1.74 10.89
C THR A 156 17.21 -3.24 11.02
N GLY A 157 17.16 -3.98 9.92
CA GLY A 157 17.33 -5.43 9.79
C GLY A 157 18.78 -5.84 9.52
N ALA A 158 18.97 -7.12 9.21
CA ALA A 158 20.30 -7.75 9.16
C ALA A 158 21.01 -7.61 7.80
N SER A 159 20.28 -7.61 6.67
CA SER A 159 20.89 -7.69 5.33
C SER A 159 20.33 -6.64 4.36
N ARG A 160 21.05 -5.52 4.21
CA ARG A 160 20.74 -4.47 3.23
C ARG A 160 20.92 -4.94 1.79
N THR A 161 21.98 -5.70 1.56
CA THR A 161 22.35 -6.19 0.23
C THR A 161 21.26 -7.10 -0.31
N GLU A 162 20.79 -8.05 0.49
CA GLU A 162 19.74 -8.99 0.10
C GLU A 162 18.43 -8.29 -0.28
N VAL A 163 17.96 -7.36 0.56
CA VAL A 163 16.73 -6.59 0.28
C VAL A 163 16.86 -5.74 -0.99
N PHE A 164 18.05 -5.20 -1.27
CA PHE A 164 18.29 -4.43 -2.48
C PHE A 164 18.35 -5.31 -3.74
N ASP A 165 19.06 -6.44 -3.66
CA ASP A 165 19.30 -7.32 -4.80
C ASP A 165 18.04 -8.10 -5.19
N GLN A 166 17.25 -8.51 -4.19
CA GLN A 166 15.98 -9.23 -4.34
C GLN A 166 14.75 -8.31 -4.38
N PHE A 167 14.94 -7.00 -4.61
CA PHE A 167 13.81 -6.09 -4.74
C PHE A 167 12.92 -6.51 -5.92
N ASP A 168 11.65 -6.75 -5.62
CA ASP A 168 10.62 -7.06 -6.61
C ASP A 168 9.60 -5.92 -6.66
N MET A 169 9.26 -5.50 -7.88
CA MET A 169 8.37 -4.37 -8.10
C MET A 169 6.93 -4.73 -7.78
N GLU A 170 6.45 -5.89 -8.25
CA GLU A 170 5.07 -6.30 -8.05
C GLU A 170 4.73 -6.49 -6.57
N GLU A 171 5.65 -7.10 -5.80
CA GLU A 171 5.58 -7.20 -4.35
C GLU A 171 5.55 -5.83 -3.67
N PHE A 172 6.38 -4.89 -4.12
CA PHE A 172 6.40 -3.54 -3.55
C PHE A 172 5.05 -2.82 -3.74
N PHE A 173 4.49 -2.85 -4.94
CA PHE A 173 3.19 -2.22 -5.22
C PHE A 173 2.07 -2.87 -4.41
N ALA A 174 2.07 -4.20 -4.25
CA ALA A 174 1.08 -4.87 -3.42
C ALA A 174 1.22 -4.57 -1.93
N THR A 175 2.47 -4.47 -1.44
CA THR A 175 2.78 -4.13 -0.04
C THR A 175 2.12 -2.80 0.34
N TYR A 176 2.26 -1.80 -0.51
CA TYR A 176 1.75 -0.44 -0.28
C TYR A 176 0.40 -0.15 -0.94
N SER A 177 -0.28 -1.18 -1.44
CA SER A 177 -1.55 -1.02 -2.18
C SER A 177 -2.64 -0.34 -1.35
N SER A 178 -2.61 -0.47 -0.02
CA SER A 178 -3.52 0.23 0.90
C SER A 178 -3.31 1.74 1.01
N PHE A 179 -2.26 2.30 0.40
CA PHE A 179 -1.98 3.74 0.50
C PHE A 179 -2.64 4.52 -0.64
N PHE A 180 -3.21 3.82 -1.62
CA PHE A 180 -3.69 4.42 -2.86
C PHE A 180 -5.12 3.99 -3.15
N PRO A 181 -6.04 4.94 -3.43
CA PRO A 181 -7.41 4.62 -3.82
C PRO A 181 -7.51 3.98 -5.20
N HIS A 182 -6.52 4.18 -6.06
CA HIS A 182 -6.49 3.63 -7.42
C HIS A 182 -5.27 2.74 -7.61
N MET A 183 -5.54 1.48 -7.92
CA MET A 183 -4.50 0.51 -8.25
C MET A 183 -3.99 0.71 -9.68
N PRO A 184 -2.71 0.42 -9.95
CA PRO A 184 -2.21 0.37 -11.33
C PRO A 184 -3.04 -0.61 -12.15
N SER A 185 -3.46 -0.22 -13.35
CA SER A 185 -4.06 -1.19 -14.28
C SER A 185 -2.97 -2.19 -14.65
N ARG A 186 -3.07 -3.43 -14.18
CA ARG A 186 -2.36 -4.51 -14.86
C ARG A 186 -2.85 -4.49 -16.29
N LYS A 187 -1.93 -4.56 -17.26
CA LYS A 187 -2.25 -5.15 -18.55
C LYS A 187 -2.84 -6.51 -18.20
N ALA A 188 -4.18 -6.56 -18.21
CA ALA A 188 -4.94 -7.66 -17.66
C ALA A 188 -4.31 -8.94 -18.18
N GLU A 189 -4.00 -9.85 -17.26
CA GLU A 189 -3.45 -11.15 -17.58
C GLU A 189 -4.29 -11.78 -18.70
N ALA A 190 -3.75 -11.68 -19.92
CA ALA A 190 -3.99 -12.62 -20.99
C ALA A 190 -3.32 -13.98 -20.66
N ALA A 191 -2.99 -14.23 -19.40
CA ALA A 191 -2.64 -15.54 -18.90
C ALA A 191 -3.94 -16.35 -18.86
N LYS A 192 -4.06 -17.29 -19.80
CA LYS A 192 -5.07 -18.36 -19.77
C LYS A 192 -5.21 -18.84 -18.32
N THR A 193 -6.39 -18.64 -17.74
CA THR A 193 -6.68 -19.10 -16.39
C THR A 193 -6.65 -20.63 -16.41
N ASN A 194 -5.58 -21.24 -15.92
CA ASN A 194 -5.46 -22.70 -15.77
C ASN A 194 -6.40 -23.28 -14.69
N TYR A 195 -7.49 -22.59 -14.36
CA TYR A 195 -8.54 -23.09 -13.49
C TYR A 195 -9.44 -24.04 -14.27
N THR A 196 -10.01 -25.02 -13.57
CA THR A 196 -11.06 -25.85 -14.14
C THR A 196 -12.34 -25.02 -14.33
N SER A 197 -13.17 -25.41 -15.31
CA SER A 197 -14.42 -24.70 -15.62
C SER A 197 -15.42 -24.68 -14.46
N ASP A 198 -15.29 -25.58 -13.50
CA ASP A 198 -16.14 -25.71 -12.31
C ASP A 198 -15.57 -25.02 -11.05
N TRP A 199 -14.44 -24.30 -11.16
CA TRP A 199 -13.78 -23.66 -10.03
C TRP A 199 -14.70 -22.74 -9.20
N ALA A 200 -15.61 -21.99 -9.84
CA ALA A 200 -16.56 -21.15 -9.14
C ALA A 200 -17.47 -21.96 -8.18
N LYS A 201 -17.87 -23.17 -8.58
CA LYS A 201 -18.68 -24.08 -7.77
C LYS A 201 -17.84 -24.69 -6.64
N ILE A 202 -16.65 -25.17 -6.96
CA ILE A 202 -15.72 -25.78 -5.99
C ILE A 202 -15.36 -24.79 -4.89
N SER A 203 -14.92 -23.59 -5.26
CA SER A 203 -14.54 -22.54 -4.30
C SER A 203 -15.73 -22.08 -3.46
N SER A 204 -16.93 -21.97 -4.03
CA SER A 204 -18.14 -21.66 -3.26
C SER A 204 -18.47 -22.75 -2.25
N HIS A 205 -18.45 -24.03 -2.66
CA HIS A 205 -18.74 -25.14 -1.76
C HIS A 205 -17.73 -25.22 -0.62
N TYR A 206 -16.44 -25.10 -0.92
CA TYR A 206 -15.38 -25.17 0.08
C TYR A 206 -15.51 -24.05 1.12
N ARG A 207 -15.84 -22.81 0.72
CA ARG A 207 -16.07 -21.70 1.67
C ARG A 207 -17.28 -21.92 2.57
N VAL A 208 -18.34 -22.53 2.05
CA VAL A 208 -19.52 -22.91 2.85
C VAL A 208 -19.15 -24.01 3.86
N GLU A 209 -18.42 -25.03 3.42
CA GLU A 209 -17.92 -26.13 4.28
C GLU A 209 -17.06 -25.61 5.43
N LYS A 210 -16.23 -24.60 5.17
CA LYS A 210 -15.42 -23.91 6.19
C LYS A 210 -16.17 -22.82 6.96
N ASN A 211 -17.49 -22.75 6.85
CA ASN A 211 -18.34 -21.78 7.56
C ASN A 211 -17.97 -20.30 7.36
N PHE A 212 -17.35 -19.99 6.21
CA PHE A 212 -16.73 -18.70 5.91
C PHE A 212 -15.65 -18.28 6.92
N GLU A 213 -14.99 -19.22 7.58
CA GLU A 213 -13.88 -18.97 8.49
C GLU A 213 -12.54 -19.01 7.74
N CYS A 214 -11.67 -18.03 8.02
CA CYS A 214 -10.29 -18.07 7.56
C CYS A 214 -9.54 -19.20 8.30
N GLU A 215 -9.04 -20.20 7.58
CA GLU A 215 -8.34 -21.33 8.18
C GLU A 215 -7.00 -20.94 8.82
N GLN A 216 -6.44 -19.77 8.49
CA GLN A 216 -5.22 -19.22 9.08
C GLN A 216 -5.48 -18.41 10.35
N CYS A 217 -6.22 -17.30 10.26
CA CYS A 217 -6.42 -16.40 11.40
C CYS A 217 -7.74 -16.60 12.15
N LYS A 218 -8.56 -17.57 11.74
CA LYS A 218 -9.84 -17.92 12.37
C LYS A 218 -10.92 -16.84 12.33
N VAL A 219 -10.70 -15.72 11.64
CA VAL A 219 -11.74 -14.69 11.46
C VAL A 219 -12.90 -15.28 10.66
N ASN A 220 -14.10 -15.17 11.22
CA ASN A 220 -15.33 -15.52 10.54
C ASN A 220 -15.80 -14.36 9.66
N LEU A 221 -16.08 -14.67 8.40
CA LEU A 221 -16.48 -13.71 7.35
C LEU A 221 -17.87 -14.04 6.79
N ARG A 222 -18.74 -14.71 7.55
CA ARG A 222 -20.08 -15.13 7.08
C ARG A 222 -20.96 -13.96 6.64
N THR A 223 -20.79 -12.79 7.26
CA THR A 223 -21.45 -11.52 6.91
C THR A 223 -20.74 -10.76 5.79
N HIS A 224 -19.49 -11.10 5.47
CA HIS A 224 -18.64 -10.45 4.47
C HIS A 224 -17.97 -11.48 3.55
N ARG A 225 -18.80 -12.30 2.90
CA ARG A 225 -18.36 -13.52 2.17
C ARG A 225 -17.38 -13.26 1.03
N SER A 226 -17.38 -12.06 0.46
CA SER A 226 -16.44 -11.65 -0.59
C SER A 226 -15.01 -11.56 -0.09
N LEU A 227 -14.79 -11.33 1.21
CA LEU A 227 -13.46 -11.20 1.82
C LEU A 227 -12.76 -12.55 2.08
N LEU A 228 -13.39 -13.67 1.73
CA LEU A 228 -12.83 -15.02 1.87
C LEU A 228 -12.59 -15.65 0.50
N HIS A 229 -11.34 -16.00 0.25
CA HIS A 229 -10.87 -16.69 -0.94
C HIS A 229 -10.52 -18.16 -0.64
N VAL A 230 -10.31 -18.94 -1.71
CA VAL A 230 -9.75 -20.28 -1.63
C VAL A 230 -8.38 -20.26 -2.31
N HIS A 231 -7.36 -20.66 -1.55
CA HIS A 231 -5.97 -20.74 -1.97
C HIS A 231 -5.60 -22.19 -2.29
N HIS A 232 -4.95 -22.43 -3.43
CA HIS A 232 -4.33 -23.72 -3.77
C HIS A 232 -2.94 -23.80 -3.14
N ILE A 233 -2.76 -24.70 -2.16
CA ILE A 233 -1.55 -24.81 -1.33
C ILE A 233 -0.31 -25.13 -2.19
N ASN A 234 -0.44 -26.03 -3.16
CA ASN A 234 0.65 -26.41 -4.06
C ASN A 234 0.82 -25.48 -5.29
N GLY A 235 0.00 -24.43 -5.42
CA GLY A 235 -0.01 -23.52 -6.57
C GLY A 235 -0.59 -24.09 -7.88
N VAL A 236 -0.98 -25.37 -7.90
CA VAL A 236 -1.58 -26.03 -9.08
C VAL A 236 -3.09 -25.73 -9.11
N LYS A 237 -3.47 -24.75 -9.91
CA LYS A 237 -4.86 -24.24 -10.06
C LYS A 237 -5.90 -25.29 -10.49
N SER A 238 -5.45 -26.42 -11.04
CA SER A 238 -6.31 -27.54 -11.45
C SER A 238 -6.45 -28.65 -10.38
N ASP A 239 -5.62 -28.65 -9.33
CA ASP A 239 -5.67 -29.64 -8.27
C ASP A 239 -6.67 -29.24 -7.19
N ASN A 240 -7.93 -29.61 -7.40
CA ASN A 240 -9.05 -29.23 -6.55
C ASN A 240 -9.31 -30.21 -5.39
N LYS A 241 -8.35 -31.07 -5.03
CA LYS A 241 -8.50 -31.94 -3.86
C LYS A 241 -8.67 -31.08 -2.61
N PRO A 242 -9.61 -31.41 -1.69
CA PRO A 242 -9.80 -30.64 -0.46
C PRO A 242 -8.51 -30.47 0.36
N SER A 243 -7.62 -31.46 0.34
CA SER A 243 -6.30 -31.40 1.00
C SER A 243 -5.34 -30.36 0.42
N ASN A 244 -5.61 -29.86 -0.80
CA ASN A 244 -4.83 -28.83 -1.48
C ASN A 244 -5.50 -27.45 -1.42
N LEU A 245 -6.69 -27.35 -0.83
CA LEU A 245 -7.43 -26.09 -0.71
C LEU A 245 -7.28 -25.53 0.70
N LYS A 246 -7.27 -24.21 0.80
CA LYS A 246 -7.28 -23.49 2.08
C LYS A 246 -8.14 -22.24 1.97
N ALA A 247 -9.12 -22.09 2.84
CA ALA A 247 -9.95 -20.89 2.89
C ALA A 247 -9.20 -19.80 3.67
N LEU A 248 -8.92 -18.68 3.01
CA LEU A 248 -8.13 -17.58 3.59
C LEU A 248 -8.89 -16.27 3.41
N CYS A 249 -8.88 -15.42 4.43
CA CYS A 249 -9.28 -14.02 4.23
C CYS A 249 -8.32 -13.36 3.25
N ILE A 250 -8.78 -12.38 2.48
CA ILE A 250 -7.97 -11.76 1.42
C ILE A 250 -6.66 -11.14 1.94
N ASP A 251 -6.63 -10.65 3.19
CA ASP A 251 -5.41 -10.18 3.85
C ASP A 251 -4.41 -11.34 4.08
N CYS A 252 -4.82 -12.43 4.74
CA CYS A 252 -3.96 -13.61 4.92
C CYS A 252 -3.55 -14.26 3.59
N HIS A 253 -4.42 -14.21 2.58
CA HIS A 253 -4.15 -14.74 1.25
C HIS A 253 -3.07 -13.91 0.54
N SER A 254 -3.17 -12.58 0.61
CA SER A 254 -2.15 -11.67 0.03
C SER A 254 -0.75 -11.87 0.64
N LYS A 255 -0.68 -12.36 1.87
CA LYS A 255 0.56 -12.67 2.60
C LYS A 255 1.09 -14.09 2.34
N GLN A 256 0.42 -14.91 1.51
CA GLN A 256 0.94 -16.24 1.16
C GLN A 256 2.13 -16.13 0.18
N PRO A 257 3.06 -17.10 0.20
CA PRO A 257 4.08 -17.21 -0.83
C PRO A 257 3.47 -17.22 -2.24
N MET A 258 4.16 -16.58 -3.18
CA MET A 258 3.74 -16.43 -4.58
C MET A 258 2.44 -15.63 -4.80
N HIS A 259 1.90 -15.01 -3.75
CA HIS A 259 0.71 -14.15 -3.81
C HIS A 259 1.03 -12.70 -3.44
N GLN A 260 2.32 -12.34 -3.43
CA GLN A 260 2.80 -10.98 -3.20
C GLN A 260 2.31 -9.98 -4.24
N HIS A 261 1.63 -10.43 -5.29
CA HIS A 261 0.98 -9.58 -6.27
C HIS A 261 -0.48 -9.25 -5.90
N MET A 262 -1.08 -9.90 -4.90
CA MET A 262 -2.48 -9.63 -4.55
C MET A 262 -2.62 -8.26 -3.89
N LEU A 263 -3.43 -7.41 -4.52
CA LEU A 263 -3.75 -6.08 -4.01
C LEU A 263 -4.94 -6.18 -3.07
N VAL A 264 -4.85 -5.54 -1.90
CA VAL A 264 -5.95 -5.46 -0.92
C VAL A 264 -6.09 -4.01 -0.50
N SER A 265 -7.30 -3.45 -0.63
CA SER A 265 -7.51 -2.05 -0.30
C SER A 265 -7.40 -1.78 1.20
N HIS A 266 -7.15 -0.51 1.53
CA HIS A 266 -7.14 -0.03 2.92
C HIS A 266 -8.41 -0.40 3.67
N SER A 267 -9.57 -0.08 3.08
CA SER A 267 -10.88 -0.32 3.67
C SER A 267 -11.15 -1.80 3.93
N GLU A 268 -10.70 -2.69 3.05
CA GLU A 268 -10.83 -4.14 3.23
C GLU A 268 -9.94 -4.65 4.37
N ARG A 269 -8.69 -4.16 4.47
CA ARG A 269 -7.80 -4.52 5.58
C ARG A 269 -8.32 -4.03 6.92
N GLN A 270 -8.79 -2.77 6.98
CA GLN A 270 -9.42 -2.22 8.19
C GLN A 270 -10.65 -3.04 8.59
N LEU A 271 -11.53 -3.38 7.63
CA LEU A 271 -12.71 -4.20 7.91
C LEU A 271 -12.35 -5.61 8.40
N ILE A 272 -11.34 -6.26 7.82
CA ILE A 272 -10.89 -7.58 8.30
C ILE A 272 -10.34 -7.46 9.73
N ASN A 273 -9.53 -6.44 10.03
CA ASN A 273 -9.00 -6.25 11.37
C ASN A 273 -10.08 -5.84 12.38
N GLN A 274 -11.10 -5.09 11.95
CA GLN A 274 -12.30 -4.84 12.75
C GLN A 274 -12.94 -6.16 13.17
N LEU A 275 -13.23 -7.03 12.20
CA LEU A 275 -13.86 -8.32 12.44
C LEU A 275 -12.99 -9.22 13.31
N ARG A 276 -11.66 -9.16 13.16
CA ARG A 276 -10.72 -9.87 14.05
C ARG A 276 -10.81 -9.35 15.48
N LYS A 277 -10.87 -8.04 15.68
CA LYS A 277 -11.01 -7.40 17.01
C LYS A 277 -12.34 -7.77 17.68
N GLU A 278 -13.46 -7.63 16.97
CA GLU A 278 -14.80 -7.99 17.46
C GLU A 278 -14.91 -9.47 17.86
N GLN A 279 -14.11 -10.33 17.23
CA GLN A 279 -14.06 -11.77 17.51
C GLN A 279 -12.96 -12.15 18.52
N GLY A 280 -12.30 -11.17 19.15
CA GLY A 280 -11.25 -11.39 20.16
C GLY A 280 -9.93 -11.97 19.63
N ILE A 281 -9.74 -11.98 18.30
CA ILE A 281 -8.54 -12.55 17.66
C ILE A 281 -7.32 -11.64 17.90
N LEU A 282 -7.53 -10.34 18.10
CA LEU A 282 -6.45 -9.36 18.30
C LEU A 282 -6.16 -9.07 19.79
N ASP A 283 -6.88 -9.67 20.74
CA ASP A 283 -6.80 -9.30 22.16
C ASP A 283 -5.43 -9.64 22.80
N ASN A 284 -4.71 -10.63 22.25
CA ASN A 284 -3.42 -11.09 22.78
C ASN A 284 -2.42 -11.38 21.65
N LEU A 285 -1.91 -10.34 21.01
CA LEU A 285 -0.75 -10.44 20.11
C LEU A 285 0.52 -10.59 20.95
N GLY A 286 0.80 -11.82 21.39
CA GLY A 286 1.84 -12.14 22.37
C GLY A 286 3.27 -11.86 21.90
N GLU A 287 3.53 -11.84 20.59
CA GLU A 287 4.84 -11.59 20.03
C GLU A 287 4.80 -10.68 18.79
N TRP A 288 5.99 -10.26 18.35
CA TRP A 288 6.15 -9.46 17.14
C TRP A 288 5.61 -10.19 15.90
N LYS A 289 5.70 -11.52 15.86
CA LYS A 289 5.31 -12.30 14.67
C LYS A 289 3.84 -12.09 14.34
N GLU A 290 2.95 -12.23 15.32
CA GLU A 290 1.51 -12.04 15.15
C GLU A 290 1.20 -10.59 14.75
N LEU A 291 1.97 -9.63 15.26
CA LEU A 291 1.83 -8.22 14.87
C LEU A 291 2.09 -8.03 13.36
N PHE A 292 3.14 -8.63 12.81
CA PHE A 292 3.39 -8.63 11.36
C PHE A 292 2.31 -9.39 10.57
N ASP A 293 1.74 -10.46 11.14
CA ASP A 293 0.70 -11.24 10.46
C ASP A 293 -0.62 -10.45 10.31
N TYR A 294 -0.94 -9.56 11.25
CA TYR A 294 -2.21 -8.80 11.28
C TYR A 294 -2.09 -7.33 10.85
N ALA A 295 -0.93 -6.72 11.01
CA ALA A 295 -0.71 -5.36 10.54
C ALA A 295 -0.77 -5.28 9.01
N ASP A 296 -1.01 -4.06 8.53
CA ASP A 296 -0.88 -3.74 7.12
C ASP A 296 0.60 -3.89 6.69
N PRO A 297 0.92 -4.67 5.64
CA PRO A 297 2.27 -4.76 5.08
C PRO A 297 2.99 -3.43 4.86
N GLY A 298 2.29 -2.36 4.49
CA GLY A 298 2.89 -1.05 4.29
C GLY A 298 3.37 -0.38 5.59
N VAL A 299 2.89 -0.80 6.77
CA VAL A 299 3.43 -0.36 8.07
C VAL A 299 4.56 -1.26 8.60
N HIS A 300 4.94 -2.33 7.90
CA HIS A 300 5.99 -3.24 8.39
C HIS A 300 7.35 -2.57 8.59
N GLY A 301 7.67 -1.54 7.80
CA GLY A 301 8.88 -0.74 7.99
C GLY A 301 8.95 -0.13 9.40
N ILE A 302 7.82 0.29 9.94
CA ILE A 302 7.70 0.77 11.32
C ILE A 302 7.89 -0.37 12.30
N LEU A 303 7.22 -1.50 12.11
CA LEU A 303 7.34 -2.64 13.02
C LEU A 303 8.80 -3.12 13.13
N HIS A 304 9.54 -3.13 12.03
CA HIS A 304 10.98 -3.41 12.05
C HIS A 304 11.77 -2.36 12.83
N ALA A 305 11.40 -1.09 12.75
CA ALA A 305 12.04 -0.01 13.53
C ALA A 305 11.71 -0.12 15.02
N CYS A 306 10.44 -0.34 15.37
CA CYS A 306 9.97 -0.52 16.75
C CYS A 306 10.64 -1.73 17.41
N ARG A 307 10.74 -2.87 16.70
CA ARG A 307 11.43 -4.07 17.19
C ARG A 307 12.91 -3.80 17.46
N LYS A 308 13.59 -3.10 16.55
CA LYS A 308 15.01 -2.74 16.72
C LYS A 308 15.23 -1.75 17.87
N ALA A 309 14.29 -0.83 18.07
CA ALA A 309 14.34 0.17 19.14
C ALA A 309 13.78 -0.34 20.48
N THR A 310 13.36 -1.61 20.54
CA THR A 310 12.77 -2.28 21.71
C THR A 310 11.57 -1.52 22.29
N LEU A 311 10.70 -0.99 21.42
CA LEU A 311 9.46 -0.35 21.84
C LEU A 311 8.45 -1.39 22.33
N LYS A 312 7.45 -0.94 23.09
CA LYS A 312 6.31 -1.78 23.44
C LYS A 312 5.54 -2.18 22.17
N LEU A 313 4.95 -3.36 22.17
CA LEU A 313 4.08 -3.82 21.08
C LEU A 313 2.89 -2.85 20.95
N PRO A 314 2.65 -2.26 19.76
CA PRO A 314 1.45 -1.48 19.50
C PRO A 314 0.23 -2.41 19.35
N GLU A 315 -0.95 -1.82 19.53
CA GLU A 315 -2.22 -2.43 19.14
C GLU A 315 -2.46 -2.21 17.65
N VAL A 316 -3.01 -3.22 16.96
CA VAL A 316 -3.33 -3.15 15.53
C VAL A 316 -4.78 -2.73 15.36
N ASN A 317 -5.04 -1.79 14.43
CA ASN A 317 -6.39 -1.36 14.05
C ASN A 317 -7.20 -0.84 15.26
N PHE A 318 -6.67 0.21 15.87
CA PHE A 318 -7.24 0.87 17.04
C PHE A 318 -8.26 1.94 16.63
N TYR A 319 -9.35 2.05 17.39
CA TYR A 319 -10.37 3.07 17.18
C TYR A 319 -10.24 4.15 18.22
N VAL A 320 -10.14 5.39 17.77
CA VAL A 320 -10.24 6.55 18.64
C VAL A 320 -11.70 6.98 18.67
N GLU A 321 -12.22 7.16 19.87
CA GLU A 321 -13.55 7.69 20.11
C GLU A 321 -13.49 9.20 20.39
N ASP A 322 -14.50 9.93 19.94
CA ASP A 322 -14.69 11.34 20.28
C ASP A 322 -15.35 11.52 21.67
N SER A 323 -15.70 12.76 22.02
CA SER A 323 -16.35 13.08 23.29
C SER A 323 -17.78 12.56 23.41
N LEU A 324 -18.41 12.16 22.30
CA LEU A 324 -19.76 11.60 22.23
C LEU A 324 -19.76 10.06 22.24
N GLY A 325 -18.58 9.45 22.12
CA GLY A 325 -18.40 8.01 22.03
C GLY A 325 -18.53 7.46 20.61
N ASP A 326 -18.57 8.32 19.60
CA ASP A 326 -18.54 7.93 18.20
C ASP A 326 -17.09 7.70 17.73
N ILE A 327 -16.90 6.84 16.73
CA ILE A 327 -15.56 6.57 16.16
C ILE A 327 -15.08 7.83 15.42
N ALA A 328 -14.08 8.49 15.98
CA ALA A 328 -13.41 9.65 15.40
C ALA A 328 -12.41 9.24 14.31
N ALA A 329 -11.59 8.22 14.59
CA ALA A 329 -10.51 7.82 13.69
C ALA A 329 -10.12 6.35 13.82
N LYS A 330 -9.56 5.81 12.75
CA LYS A 330 -9.03 4.46 12.64
C LYS A 330 -7.52 4.49 12.48
N ILE A 331 -6.81 3.92 13.44
CA ILE A 331 -5.35 3.97 13.51
C ILE A 331 -4.78 2.57 13.25
N GLU A 332 -3.87 2.43 12.29
CA GLU A 332 -3.25 1.15 11.95
C GLU A 332 -2.42 0.57 13.10
N LEU A 333 -1.62 1.41 13.78
CA LEU A 333 -0.79 1.03 14.93
C LEU A 333 -0.94 2.05 16.06
N ALA A 334 -1.34 1.62 17.25
CA ALA A 334 -1.55 2.53 18.39
C ALA A 334 -0.79 2.11 19.64
N TRP A 335 -0.39 3.10 20.43
CA TRP A 335 0.02 2.95 21.82
C TRP A 335 -0.95 3.73 22.71
N PRO A 336 -2.07 3.11 23.13
CA PRO A 336 -3.16 3.85 23.78
C PRO A 336 -2.77 4.55 25.08
N LYS A 337 -1.83 3.95 25.84
CA LYS A 337 -1.29 4.57 27.07
C LYS A 337 -0.65 5.95 26.84
N HIS A 338 -0.13 6.19 25.64
CA HIS A 338 0.51 7.46 25.28
C HIS A 338 -0.38 8.33 24.39
N ARG A 339 -1.60 7.87 24.07
CA ARG A 339 -2.47 8.47 23.04
C ARG A 339 -1.70 8.77 21.75
N PHE A 340 -0.81 7.85 21.37
CA PHE A 340 0.04 7.97 20.20
C PHE A 340 -0.34 6.91 19.17
N GLY A 341 -0.33 7.27 17.89
CA GLY A 341 -0.70 6.36 16.82
C GLY A 341 -0.02 6.66 15.50
N ILE A 342 -0.15 5.71 14.59
CA ILE A 342 0.26 5.85 13.20
C ILE A 342 -0.94 5.50 12.34
N ALA A 343 -1.28 6.40 11.43
CA ALA A 343 -2.33 6.17 10.45
C ALA A 343 -1.84 6.32 9.00
N ILE A 344 -2.46 5.58 8.08
CA ILE A 344 -2.24 5.68 6.63
C ILE A 344 -3.07 6.83 6.04
N SER A 345 -4.32 6.95 6.48
CA SER A 345 -5.29 7.93 5.97
C SER A 345 -5.04 9.32 6.58
N PRO A 346 -4.85 10.36 5.76
CA PRO A 346 -4.68 11.73 6.26
C PRO A 346 -5.86 12.23 7.10
N ASN A 347 -7.09 11.83 6.74
CA ASN A 347 -8.29 12.19 7.49
C ASN A 347 -8.24 11.56 8.90
N ASP A 348 -7.89 10.27 9.01
CA ASP A 348 -7.76 9.61 10.30
C ASP A 348 -6.65 10.24 11.17
N ILE A 349 -5.58 10.75 10.54
CA ILE A 349 -4.53 11.52 11.24
C ILE A 349 -5.12 12.82 11.81
N GLU A 350 -5.81 13.61 10.97
CA GLU A 350 -6.40 14.88 11.37
C GLU A 350 -7.46 14.71 12.45
N ASP A 351 -8.40 13.79 12.24
CA ASP A 351 -9.53 13.52 13.15
C ASP A 351 -9.03 13.05 14.52
N ALA A 352 -8.05 12.13 14.56
CA ALA A 352 -7.47 11.68 15.81
C ALA A 352 -6.74 12.81 16.57
N ASN A 353 -6.00 13.65 15.84
CA ASN A 353 -5.30 14.80 16.43
C ASN A 353 -6.29 15.82 17.01
N ASN A 354 -7.44 16.05 16.36
CA ASN A 354 -8.49 16.94 16.83
C ASN A 354 -9.12 16.48 18.16
N VAL A 355 -9.14 15.17 18.45
CA VAL A 355 -9.63 14.60 19.71
C VAL A 355 -8.52 14.31 20.74
N GLY A 356 -7.34 14.90 20.54
CA GLY A 356 -6.26 14.93 21.52
C GLY A 356 -5.36 13.69 21.53
N TRP A 357 -5.33 12.94 20.42
CA TRP A 357 -4.25 11.99 20.15
C TRP A 357 -3.08 12.69 19.45
N GLN A 358 -1.92 12.05 19.47
CA GLN A 358 -0.79 12.38 18.61
C GLN A 358 -0.65 11.27 17.56
N VAL A 359 -1.25 11.48 16.39
CA VAL A 359 -1.16 10.55 15.27
C VAL A 359 -0.29 11.17 14.19
N VAL A 360 0.60 10.35 13.63
CA VAL A 360 1.56 10.78 12.60
C VAL A 360 1.52 9.85 11.40
N SER A 361 2.00 10.35 10.26
CA SER A 361 2.20 9.52 9.08
C SER A 361 3.35 8.52 9.29
N ILE A 362 3.46 7.57 8.36
CA ILE A 362 4.52 6.57 8.39
C ILE A 362 5.89 7.20 8.11
N SER A 363 5.93 8.17 7.18
CA SER A 363 7.15 8.92 6.88
C SER A 363 7.64 9.69 8.11
N ASP A 364 6.74 10.43 8.76
CA ASP A 364 7.08 11.25 9.93
C ASP A 364 7.59 10.39 11.08
N PHE A 365 6.96 9.24 11.31
CA PHE A 365 7.45 8.30 12.32
C PHE A 365 8.84 7.78 11.96
N LEU A 366 9.06 7.29 10.73
CA LEU A 366 10.36 6.72 10.34
C LEU A 366 11.50 7.73 10.33
N GLU A 367 11.23 9.01 10.07
CA GLU A 367 12.21 10.08 10.19
C GLU A 367 12.58 10.38 11.66
N ASN A 368 11.63 10.23 12.60
CA ASN A 368 11.79 10.73 13.97
C ASN A 368 11.78 9.66 15.08
N TYR A 369 11.53 8.39 14.77
CA TYR A 369 11.23 7.35 15.77
C TYR A 369 12.31 7.19 16.84
N LYS A 370 13.59 7.46 16.52
CA LYS A 370 14.68 7.37 17.50
C LYS A 370 14.53 8.39 18.64
N SER A 371 14.00 9.57 18.34
CA SER A 371 13.71 10.61 19.33
C SER A 371 12.45 10.30 20.14
N GLN A 372 11.47 9.62 19.54
CA GLN A 372 10.21 9.22 20.18
C GLN A 372 10.32 7.90 20.97
N ALA A 373 11.38 7.12 20.72
CA ALA A 373 11.57 5.79 21.27
C ALA A 373 11.59 5.76 22.81
N SER A 374 12.07 6.81 23.48
CA SER A 374 12.05 6.87 24.95
C SER A 374 10.64 6.85 25.51
N ASN A 375 9.69 7.49 24.82
CA ASN A 375 8.31 7.63 25.30
C ASN A 375 7.51 6.35 25.07
N LEU A 376 7.75 5.66 23.96
CA LEU A 376 6.99 4.45 23.57
C LEU A 376 7.60 3.14 24.09
N ARG A 377 8.68 3.21 24.87
CA ARG A 377 9.32 2.05 25.50
C ARG A 377 8.61 1.55 26.75
N TYR A 378 7.83 2.40 27.43
CA TYR A 378 7.36 2.17 28.80
C TYR A 378 5.83 2.15 28.91
#